data_AF-A0A1F6KJK6-F1
#
_entry.id   AF-A0A1F6KJK6-F1
#
_cell.length_a   1.000
_cell.length_b   1.000
_cell.length_c   1.000
_cell.angle_alpha   90.00
_cell.angle_beta   90.00
_cell.angle_gamma   90.00
#
_symmetry.space_group_name_H-M   'P 1'
#
loop_
_entity.id
_entity.type
_entity.pdbx_description
1 polymer ?
#
loop_
_entity_poly.entity_id
_entity_poly.type
_entity_poly.pdbx_seq_one_letter_code
_entity_poly.pdbx_strand_id
1 'polypeptide(L)'
;MRRYNFLQKSDVFEALNNVRDAFLSAKDGNDVEQIMNGLLTFDERIKIGRRILVAECLLSDWKVEDIKSVFKVGKTTIAFVASKLEEYEKCFELIKLRSKRVQTEYERKSHRLVGGSTKIFKTREYTGFKRKDVKR
;
A
#
# COMPACT_ATOMS: atom_id res chain seq x y z
N MET A 1 3.16 3.22 25.75
CA MET A 1 4.11 2.15 25.41
C MET A 1 4.17 1.02 26.46
N ARG A 2 3.11 0.80 27.28
CA ARG A 2 3.17 -0.08 28.46
C ARG A 2 3.55 -1.54 28.19
N ARG A 3 3.25 -2.07 26.99
CA ARG A 3 3.49 -3.48 26.64
C ARG A 3 4.96 -3.84 26.49
N TYR A 4 5.82 -2.88 26.16
CA TYR A 4 7.25 -3.11 25.87
C TYR A 4 8.16 -2.50 26.94
N ASN A 5 7.62 -2.20 28.12
CA ASN A 5 8.37 -1.57 29.21
C ASN A 5 9.55 -2.42 29.73
N PHE A 6 9.57 -3.71 29.43
CA PHE A 6 10.64 -4.63 29.82
C PHE A 6 11.82 -4.65 28.83
N LEU A 7 11.66 -4.08 27.62
CA LEU A 7 12.72 -4.02 26.62
C LEU A 7 13.65 -2.84 26.89
N GLN A 8 14.95 -3.03 26.63
CA GLN A 8 15.87 -1.90 26.60
C GLN A 8 15.63 -1.05 25.35
N LYS A 9 16.01 0.22 25.41
CA LYS A 9 15.89 1.13 24.26
C LYS A 9 16.64 0.59 23.04
N SER A 10 17.82 0.00 23.24
CA SER A 10 18.62 -0.67 22.19
C SER A 10 17.80 -1.71 21.44
N ASP A 11 17.11 -2.59 22.17
CA ASP A 11 16.35 -3.70 21.60
C ASP A 11 15.20 -3.17 20.73
N VAL A 12 14.54 -2.11 21.19
CA VAL A 12 13.47 -1.44 20.42
C VAL A 12 14.03 -0.80 19.15
N PHE A 13 15.18 -0.13 19.23
CA PHE A 13 15.80 0.49 18.06
C PHE A 13 16.27 -0.54 17.04
N GLU A 14 16.90 -1.62 17.49
CA GLU A 14 17.35 -2.72 16.64
C GLU A 14 16.17 -3.38 15.93
N ALA A 15 15.11 -3.71 16.67
CA ALA A 15 13.89 -4.27 16.09
C ALA A 15 13.28 -3.34 15.01
N LEU A 16 13.22 -2.04 15.27
CA LEU A 16 12.70 -1.06 14.30
C LEU A 16 13.61 -0.90 13.07
N ASN A 17 14.93 -1.01 13.22
CA ASN A 17 15.86 -1.00 12.10
C ASN A 17 15.66 -2.24 11.21
N ASN A 18 15.55 -3.43 11.80
CA ASN A 18 15.29 -4.66 11.06
C ASN A 18 13.99 -4.61 10.26
N VAL A 19 12.94 -3.98 10.80
CA VAL A 19 11.69 -3.74 10.06
C VAL A 19 11.92 -2.83 8.85
N ARG A 20 12.73 -1.78 8.98
CA ARG A 20 13.07 -0.90 7.85
C ARG A 20 13.86 -1.65 6.78
N ASP A 21 14.86 -2.42 7.19
CA ASP A 21 15.70 -3.18 6.27
C ASP A 21 14.89 -4.22 5.50
N ALA A 22 13.94 -4.90 6.17
CA ALA A 22 13.01 -5.79 5.52
C ALA A 22 12.24 -5.07 4.39
N PHE A 23 11.61 -3.93 4.67
CA PHE A 23 10.87 -3.19 3.63
C PHE A 23 11.78 -2.60 2.54
N LEU A 24 13.05 -2.29 2.85
CA LEU A 24 14.01 -1.78 1.89
C LEU A 24 14.63 -2.86 1.00
N SER A 25 14.60 -4.13 1.40
CA SER A 25 15.18 -5.24 0.64
C SER A 25 14.43 -5.61 -0.63
N ALA A 26 13.14 -5.25 -0.72
CA ALA A 26 12.28 -5.63 -1.85
C ALA A 26 12.58 -4.87 -3.15
N LYS A 27 12.71 -5.60 -4.26
CA LYS A 27 12.96 -5.04 -5.60
C LYS A 27 11.67 -4.85 -6.42
N ASP A 28 10.66 -5.66 -6.15
CA ASP A 28 9.35 -5.60 -6.80
C ASP A 28 8.23 -6.06 -5.85
N GLY A 29 7.01 -6.14 -6.36
CA GLY A 29 5.85 -6.55 -5.56
C GLY A 29 5.83 -8.04 -5.20
N ASN A 30 6.58 -8.92 -5.89
CA ASN A 30 6.70 -10.32 -5.49
C ASN A 30 7.57 -10.45 -4.24
N ASP A 31 8.68 -9.71 -4.18
CA ASP A 31 9.51 -9.64 -2.98
C ASP A 31 8.72 -9.08 -1.80
N VAL A 32 7.97 -7.99 -2.02
CA VAL A 32 7.09 -7.42 -0.98
C VAL A 32 6.07 -8.45 -0.50
N GLU A 33 5.44 -9.19 -1.41
CA GLU A 33 4.45 -10.22 -1.06
C GLU A 33 5.08 -11.33 -0.20
N GLN A 34 6.27 -11.81 -0.56
CA GLN A 34 6.99 -12.80 0.24
C GLN A 34 7.35 -12.28 1.63
N ILE A 35 7.89 -11.07 1.73
CA ILE A 35 8.27 -10.44 3.00
C ILE A 35 7.02 -10.25 3.88
N MET A 36 5.93 -9.74 3.32
CA MET A 36 4.68 -9.55 4.05
C MET A 36 4.10 -10.88 4.54
N ASN A 37 4.14 -11.94 3.74
CA ASN A 37 3.62 -13.24 4.12
C ASN A 37 4.48 -13.93 5.18
N GLY A 38 5.80 -13.70 5.17
CA GLY A 38 6.73 -14.25 6.16
C GLY A 38 6.71 -13.51 7.50
N LEU A 39 6.49 -12.19 7.51
CA LEU A 39 6.57 -11.36 8.72
C LEU A 39 5.22 -11.07 9.37
N LEU A 40 4.14 -11.02 8.60
CA LEU A 40 2.84 -10.53 9.06
C LEU A 40 1.76 -11.60 8.92
N THR A 41 0.94 -11.71 9.96
CA THR A 41 -0.29 -12.49 9.89
C THR A 41 -1.25 -11.93 8.83
N PHE A 42 -2.19 -12.75 8.36
CA PHE A 42 -3.20 -12.30 7.41
C PHE A 42 -4.01 -11.11 7.96
N ASP A 43 -4.39 -11.17 9.24
CA ASP A 43 -5.15 -10.09 9.89
C ASP A 43 -4.34 -8.78 9.99
N GLU A 44 -3.05 -8.84 10.30
CA GLU A 44 -2.18 -7.65 10.28
C GLU A 44 -2.08 -7.02 8.89
N ARG A 45 -1.91 -7.84 7.85
CA ARG A 45 -1.88 -7.38 6.45
C ARG A 45 -3.18 -6.67 6.08
N ILE A 46 -4.33 -7.25 6.42
CA ILE A 46 -5.65 -6.65 6.19
C ILE A 46 -5.82 -5.35 6.99
N LYS A 47 -5.41 -5.31 8.26
CA LYS A 47 -5.48 -4.11 9.10
C LYS A 47 -4.65 -2.96 8.53
N ILE A 48 -3.43 -3.23 8.06
CA ILE A 48 -2.57 -2.23 7.42
C ILE A 48 -3.24 -1.71 6.14
N GLY A 49 -3.68 -2.61 5.25
CA GLY A 49 -4.35 -2.21 4.01
C GLY A 49 -5.60 -1.38 4.23
N ARG A 50 -6.44 -1.76 5.21
CA ARG A 50 -7.66 -1.00 5.55
C ARG A 50 -7.36 0.39 6.10
N ARG A 51 -6.27 0.58 6.85
CA ARG A 51 -5.86 1.91 7.33
C ARG A 51 -5.44 2.82 6.18
N ILE A 52 -4.77 2.28 5.17
CA ILE A 52 -4.40 3.02 3.95
C ILE A 52 -5.66 3.44 3.20
N LEU A 53 -6.62 2.54 2.98
CA LEU A 53 -7.89 2.86 2.31
C LEU A 53 -8.69 3.92 3.06
N VAL A 54 -8.77 3.81 4.39
CA VAL A 54 -9.44 4.82 5.23
C VAL A 54 -8.76 6.18 5.08
N ALA A 55 -7.43 6.23 5.07
CA ALA A 55 -6.69 7.48 4.86
C ALA A 55 -6.98 8.09 3.49
N GLU A 56 -7.04 7.28 2.42
CA GLU A 56 -7.37 7.76 1.07
C GLU A 56 -8.80 8.35 1.01
N CYS A 57 -9.76 7.73 1.69
CA CYS A 57 -11.12 8.26 1.77
C CYS A 57 -11.19 9.56 2.58
N LEU A 58 -10.48 9.64 3.70
CA LEU A 58 -10.40 10.86 4.52
C LEU A 58 -9.78 12.01 3.71
N LEU A 59 -8.73 11.76 2.92
CA LEU A 59 -8.13 12.73 2.01
C LEU A 59 -9.03 13.13 0.83
N SER A 60 -10.12 12.39 0.60
CA SER A 60 -11.10 12.66 -0.45
C SER A 60 -12.41 13.22 0.13
N ASP A 61 -12.39 13.72 1.37
CA ASP A 61 -13.52 14.32 2.09
C ASP A 61 -14.73 13.40 2.30
N TRP A 62 -14.50 12.08 2.41
CA TRP A 62 -15.56 11.13 2.72
C TRP A 62 -16.04 11.27 4.16
N LYS A 63 -17.36 11.14 4.38
CA LYS A 63 -17.91 11.15 5.74
C LYS A 63 -17.56 9.85 6.48
N VAL A 64 -17.36 9.97 7.79
CA VAL A 64 -17.03 8.83 8.67
C VAL A 64 -18.04 7.69 8.56
N GLU A 65 -19.34 8.00 8.43
CA GLU A 65 -20.39 6.99 8.29
C GLU A 65 -20.32 6.23 6.96
N ASP A 66 -19.91 6.91 5.87
CA ASP A 66 -19.73 6.28 4.56
C ASP A 66 -18.52 5.34 4.57
N ILE A 67 -17.42 5.78 5.17
CA ILE A 67 -16.21 4.94 5.36
C ILE A 67 -16.55 3.70 6.20
N LYS A 68 -17.31 3.88 7.29
CA LYS A 68 -17.75 2.78 8.15
C LYS A 68 -18.64 1.79 7.39
N SER A 69 -19.60 2.29 6.59
CA SER A 69 -20.57 1.44 5.91
C SER A 69 -19.93 0.62 4.78
N VAL A 70 -19.04 1.23 4.00
CA VAL A 70 -18.36 0.61 2.85
C VAL A 70 -17.25 -0.33 3.32
N PHE A 71 -16.34 0.16 4.17
CA PHE A 71 -15.16 -0.63 4.56
C PHE A 71 -15.38 -1.48 5.79
N LYS A 72 -16.56 -1.41 6.45
CA LYS A 72 -16.90 -2.12 7.70
C LYS A 72 -15.88 -1.87 8.84
N VAL A 73 -15.27 -0.68 8.87
CA VAL A 73 -14.25 -0.28 9.84
C VAL A 73 -14.91 0.39 11.05
N GLY A 74 -14.43 0.10 12.26
CA GLY A 74 -14.94 0.75 13.48
C GLY A 74 -14.56 2.24 13.56
N LYS A 75 -15.43 3.06 14.17
CA LYS A 75 -15.20 4.51 14.35
C LYS A 75 -13.87 4.83 15.03
N THR A 76 -13.45 3.99 15.99
CA THR A 76 -12.16 4.11 16.68
C THR A 76 -10.97 4.00 15.76
N THR A 77 -11.04 3.11 14.75
CA THR A 77 -9.98 2.95 13.76
C THR A 77 -9.96 4.15 12.81
N ILE A 78 -11.12 4.66 12.40
CA ILE A 78 -11.20 5.86 11.56
C ILE A 78 -10.61 7.06 12.29
N ALA A 79 -10.99 7.29 13.54
CA ALA A 79 -10.44 8.36 14.37
C ALA A 79 -8.92 8.22 14.58
N PHE A 80 -8.44 6.98 14.82
CA PHE A 80 -7.01 6.71 14.90
C PHE A 80 -6.28 7.09 13.61
N VAL A 81 -6.81 6.68 12.45
CA VAL A 81 -6.20 7.03 11.15
C VAL A 81 -6.22 8.54 10.93
N ALA A 82 -7.33 9.23 11.23
CA ALA A 82 -7.43 10.68 11.13
C ALA A 82 -6.33 11.38 11.94
N SER A 83 -6.15 10.99 13.22
CA SER A 83 -5.07 11.55 14.06
C SER A 83 -3.68 11.30 13.50
N LYS A 84 -3.44 10.14 12.86
CA LYS A 84 -2.14 9.80 12.28
C LYS A 84 -1.91 10.47 10.94
N LEU A 85 -2.98 10.84 10.23
CA LEU A 85 -2.92 11.59 9.00
C LEU A 85 -2.43 13.02 9.27
N GLU A 86 -2.91 13.63 10.35
CA GLU A 86 -2.44 14.94 10.83
C GLU A 86 -0.98 14.87 11.33
N GLU A 87 -0.63 13.85 12.13
CA GLU A 87 0.71 13.73 12.72
C GLU A 87 1.80 13.30 11.70
N TYR A 88 1.42 12.54 10.67
CA TYR A 88 2.35 11.94 9.69
C TYR A 88 1.87 12.16 8.25
N GLU A 89 1.51 13.38 7.89
CA GLU A 89 1.03 13.73 6.54
C GLU A 89 1.91 13.16 5.42
N LYS A 90 3.24 13.36 5.54
CA LYS A 90 4.24 12.87 4.58
C LYS A 90 4.19 11.36 4.34
N CYS A 91 3.77 10.57 5.33
CA CYS A 91 3.64 9.11 5.19
C CYS A 91 2.65 8.76 4.08
N PHE A 92 1.46 9.37 4.12
CA PHE A 92 0.39 9.09 3.17
C PHE A 92 0.67 9.67 1.80
N GLU A 93 1.36 10.82 1.73
CA GLU A 93 1.85 11.38 0.46
C GLU A 93 2.82 10.43 -0.25
N LEU A 94 3.80 9.87 0.46
CA LEU A 94 4.76 8.92 -0.11
C LEU A 94 4.06 7.67 -0.66
N ILE A 95 3.07 7.15 0.08
CA ILE A 95 2.25 6.01 -0.36
C ILE A 95 1.48 6.37 -1.63
N LYS A 96 0.82 7.53 -1.66
CA LYS A 96 0.04 8.01 -2.81
C LYS A 96 0.91 8.21 -4.05
N LEU A 97 2.07 8.86 -3.89
CA LEU A 97 3.03 9.08 -4.96
C LEU A 97 3.52 7.76 -5.56
N ARG A 98 3.88 6.80 -4.69
CA ARG A 98 4.30 5.47 -5.14
C ARG A 98 3.17 4.73 -5.85
N SER A 99 1.95 4.76 -5.29
CA SER A 99 0.76 4.13 -5.89
C SER A 99 0.50 4.65 -7.30
N LYS A 100 0.58 5.99 -7.50
CA LYS A 100 0.42 6.62 -8.81
C LYS A 100 1.49 6.16 -9.80
N ARG A 101 2.77 6.15 -9.41
CA ARG A 101 3.87 5.69 -10.26
C ARG A 101 3.68 4.24 -10.68
N VAL A 102 3.30 3.38 -9.74
CA VAL A 102 3.02 1.96 -10.00
C VAL A 102 1.86 1.82 -10.98
N GLN A 103 0.79 2.59 -10.80
CA GLN A 103 -0.37 2.56 -11.66
C GLN A 103 -0.03 2.99 -13.10
N THR A 104 0.70 4.09 -13.27
CA THR A 104 1.13 4.56 -14.60
C THR A 104 2.01 3.53 -15.33
N GLU A 105 2.98 2.93 -14.63
CA GLU A 105 3.83 1.88 -15.20
C GLU A 105 3.05 0.63 -15.57
N TYR A 106 2.09 0.24 -14.73
CA TYR A 106 1.19 -0.88 -14.99
C TYR A 106 0.30 -0.61 -16.21
N GLU A 107 -0.36 0.55 -16.29
CA GLU A 107 -1.21 0.91 -17.42
C GLU A 107 -0.43 0.93 -18.73
N ARG A 108 0.81 1.43 -18.70
CA ARG A 108 1.71 1.46 -19.87
C ARG A 108 2.09 0.06 -20.37
N LYS A 109 2.34 -0.89 -19.46
CA LYS A 109 2.90 -2.21 -19.79
C LYS A 109 1.86 -3.33 -19.85
N SER A 110 0.70 -3.13 -19.25
CA SER A 110 -0.37 -4.13 -19.16
C SER A 110 -0.98 -4.49 -20.51
N HIS A 111 -1.01 -3.55 -21.46
CA HIS A 111 -1.61 -3.78 -22.77
C HIS A 111 -0.67 -3.35 -23.89
N ARG A 112 -0.55 -4.20 -24.92
CA ARG A 112 0.12 -3.85 -26.17
C ARG A 112 -0.91 -3.66 -27.27
N LEU A 113 -0.65 -2.73 -28.18
CA LEU A 113 -1.49 -2.53 -29.36
C LEU A 113 -1.03 -3.49 -30.46
N VAL A 114 -1.91 -4.41 -30.86
CA VAL A 114 -1.66 -5.43 -31.88
C VAL A 114 -2.57 -5.19 -33.07
N GLY A 115 -1.98 -5.27 -34.27
CA GLY A 115 -2.68 -5.08 -35.54
C GLY A 115 -1.69 -4.84 -36.67
N GLY A 116 -2.00 -5.35 -37.86
CA GLY A 116 -1.24 -5.07 -39.07
C GLY A 116 -1.27 -3.58 -39.44
N SER A 117 -0.33 -3.15 -40.29
CA SER A 117 -0.18 -1.75 -40.72
C SER A 117 -1.43 -1.14 -41.36
N THR A 118 -2.33 -1.97 -41.90
CA THR A 118 -3.58 -1.58 -42.55
C THR A 118 -4.76 -1.36 -41.60
N LYS A 119 -4.67 -1.73 -40.31
CA LYS A 119 -5.75 -1.50 -39.34
C LYS A 119 -5.68 -0.09 -38.75
N ILE A 120 -6.70 0.71 -39.02
CA ILE A 120 -6.90 2.06 -38.43
C ILE A 120 -7.04 1.99 -36.90
N PHE A 121 -7.76 0.99 -36.39
CA PHE A 121 -7.90 0.74 -34.95
C PHE A 121 -7.11 -0.51 -34.55
N LYS A 122 -6.07 -0.33 -33.72
CA LYS A 122 -5.29 -1.43 -33.17
C LYS A 122 -6.03 -2.08 -31.99
N THR A 123 -5.99 -3.40 -31.92
CA THR A 123 -6.58 -4.16 -30.81
C THR A 123 -5.67 -4.10 -29.60
N ARG A 124 -6.22 -3.89 -28.40
CA ARG A 124 -5.46 -3.98 -27.14
C ARG A 124 -5.39 -5.46 -26.72
N GLU A 125 -4.19 -6.00 -26.64
CA GLU A 125 -3.93 -7.34 -26.11
C GLU A 125 -3.24 -7.23 -24.75
N TYR A 126 -3.74 -7.97 -23.76
CA TYR A 126 -3.14 -8.01 -22.42
C TYR A 126 -1.81 -8.75 -22.43
N THR A 127 -0.78 -8.18 -21.80
CA THR A 127 0.60 -8.69 -21.86
C THR A 127 0.94 -9.70 -20.77
N GLY A 128 0.04 -9.93 -19.80
CA GLY A 128 0.33 -10.74 -18.61
C GLY A 128 1.04 -9.96 -17.49
N PHE A 129 1.41 -8.70 -17.72
CA PHE A 129 2.08 -7.85 -16.73
C PHE A 129 1.11 -7.49 -15.59
N LYS A 130 1.47 -7.82 -14.35
CA LYS A 130 0.67 -7.55 -13.14
C LYS A 130 1.20 -6.32 -12.41
N ARG A 131 0.36 -5.70 -11.58
CA ARG A 131 0.75 -4.54 -10.76
C ARG A 131 1.95 -4.83 -9.86
N LYS A 132 2.10 -6.07 -9.40
CA LYS A 132 3.23 -6.51 -8.56
C LYS A 132 4.55 -6.67 -9.33
N ASP A 133 4.52 -6.73 -10.65
CA ASP A 133 5.73 -6.84 -11.48
C ASP A 133 6.40 -5.47 -11.72
N VAL A 134 5.79 -4.39 -11.22
CA VAL A 134 6.37 -3.05 -11.27
C VAL A 134 7.55 -2.96 -10.31
N LYS A 135 8.76 -2.88 -10.88
CA LYS A 135 10.01 -2.70 -10.15
C LYS A 135 10.03 -1.42 -9.31
N ARG A 136 10.80 -1.45 -8.23
CA ARG A 136 11.02 -0.33 -7.32
C ARG A 136 11.66 0.87 -8.02
#